data_AF-A0A031IT67-F1
#
_entry.id   AF-A0A031IT67-F1
#
_cell.length_a   1.000
_cell.length_b   1.000
_cell.length_c   1.000
_cell.angle_alpha   90.00
_cell.angle_beta   90.00
_cell.angle_gamma   90.00
#
_symmetry.space_group_name_H-M   'P 1'
#
loop_
_entity.id
_entity.type
_entity.pdbx_description
1 polymer ?
#
loop_
_entity_poly.entity_id
_entity_poly.type
_entity_poly.pdbx_seq_one_letter_code
_entity_poly.pdbx_strand_id
1 'polypeptide(L)'
;MSKPEPTFALIDCNSFYASCERVFRPDLAKVPIVVLSNNDGCVIARSYDAKPFIKMGEPYFQIKHKLKQHGIVPFSSNYALYGDMSERVMSLI
;
A
#
# COMPACT_ATOMS: atom_id res chain seq x y z
N MET A 1 34.43 31.60 -8.50
CA MET A 1 33.01 31.30 -8.19
C MET A 1 32.93 29.85 -7.75
N SER A 2 32.46 29.57 -6.53
CA SER A 2 32.27 28.19 -6.06
C SER A 2 31.12 27.54 -6.83
N LYS A 3 31.28 26.26 -7.21
CA LYS A 3 30.19 25.48 -7.79
C LYS A 3 29.08 25.34 -6.73
N PRO A 4 27.80 25.49 -7.10
CA PRO A 4 26.71 25.21 -6.17
C PRO A 4 26.75 23.73 -5.75
N GLU A 5 26.47 23.47 -4.48
CA GLU A 5 26.36 22.10 -3.97
C GLU A 5 25.10 21.43 -4.53
N PRO A 6 25.16 20.11 -4.83
CA PRO A 6 24.01 19.38 -5.34
C PRO A 6 22.88 19.33 -4.29
N THR A 7 21.65 19.56 -4.75
CA THR A 7 20.43 19.40 -3.95
C THR A 7 19.75 18.07 -4.29
N PHE A 8 19.32 17.34 -3.26
CA PHE A 8 18.67 16.04 -3.40
C PHE A 8 17.23 16.09 -2.87
N ALA A 9 16.33 15.36 -3.52
CA ALA A 9 14.95 15.16 -3.08
C ALA A 9 14.61 13.66 -3.10
N LEU A 10 13.78 13.23 -2.14
CA LEU A 10 13.24 11.87 -2.06
C LEU A 10 11.72 11.93 -2.19
N ILE A 11 11.16 11.18 -3.14
CA ILE A 11 9.74 11.09 -3.39
C ILE A 11 9.29 9.66 -3.03
N ASP A 12 8.33 9.54 -2.11
CA ASP A 12 7.77 8.25 -1.68
C ASP A 12 6.24 8.26 -1.80
N CYS A 13 5.67 7.19 -2.33
CA CYS A 13 4.23 7.06 -2.51
C CYS A 13 3.55 6.57 -1.23
N ASN A 14 2.59 7.34 -0.73
CA ASN A 14 1.83 6.99 0.47
C ASN A 14 1.08 5.65 0.31
N SER A 15 1.38 4.70 1.20
CA SER A 15 0.68 3.40 1.27
C SER A 15 0.58 2.71 -0.10
N PHE A 16 1.66 2.75 -0.89
CA PHE A 16 1.67 2.51 -2.34
C PHE A 16 0.77 1.36 -2.83
N TYR A 17 0.96 0.12 -2.36
CA TYR A 17 0.15 -1.01 -2.85
C TYR A 17 -1.35 -0.87 -2.50
N ALA A 18 -1.68 -0.41 -1.30
CA ALA A 18 -3.08 -0.17 -0.92
C ALA A 18 -3.70 0.98 -1.74
N SER A 19 -2.90 1.98 -2.11
CA SER A 19 -3.31 3.05 -3.02
C SER A 19 -3.52 2.54 -4.45
N CYS A 20 -2.70 1.61 -4.93
CA CYS A 20 -2.87 0.97 -6.25
C CYS A 20 -4.18 0.19 -6.33
N GLU A 21 -4.53 -0.59 -5.31
CA GLU A 21 -5.82 -1.31 -5.27
C GLU A 21 -7.03 -0.35 -5.29
N ARG A 22 -6.86 0.86 -4.74
CA ARG A 22 -7.92 1.87 -4.63
C ARG A 22 -8.07 2.76 -5.87
N VAL A 23 -6.99 3.04 -6.60
CA VAL A 23 -6.93 4.15 -7.58
C VAL A 23 -7.99 4.07 -8.69
N PHE A 24 -8.37 2.86 -9.11
CA PHE A 24 -9.40 2.62 -10.13
C PHE A 24 -10.72 2.07 -9.57
N ARG A 25 -10.89 2.09 -8.24
CA ARG A 25 -12.01 1.47 -7.52
C ARG A 25 -12.72 2.49 -6.63
N PRO A 26 -13.68 3.27 -7.17
CA PRO A 26 -14.41 4.30 -6.40
C PRO A 26 -15.12 3.76 -5.16
N ASP A 27 -15.55 2.51 -5.20
CA ASP A 27 -16.17 1.81 -4.07
C ASP A 27 -15.22 1.62 -2.88
N LEU A 28 -13.90 1.69 -3.11
CA LEU A 28 -12.86 1.56 -2.08
C LEU A 28 -12.38 2.90 -1.52
N ALA A 29 -12.93 4.03 -1.97
CA ALA A 29 -12.41 5.37 -1.64
C ALA A 29 -12.32 5.64 -0.12
N LYS A 30 -13.24 5.07 0.67
CA LYS A 30 -13.30 5.20 2.14
C LYS A 30 -13.18 3.86 2.88
N VAL A 31 -12.75 2.81 2.17
CA VAL A 31 -12.63 1.47 2.73
C VAL A 31 -11.20 1.25 3.21
N PRO A 32 -10.98 0.84 4.47
CA PRO A 32 -9.66 0.45 4.93
C PRO A 32 -9.16 -0.80 4.21
N ILE A 33 -7.91 -0.78 3.77
CA ILE A 33 -7.30 -1.81 2.92
C ILE A 33 -6.02 -2.32 3.56
N VAL A 34 -5.82 -3.63 3.49
CA VAL A 34 -4.51 -4.26 3.66
C VAL A 34 -4.16 -5.09 2.43
N VAL A 35 -2.89 -5.12 2.08
CA VAL A 35 -2.36 -5.99 1.02
C VAL A 35 -1.52 -7.08 1.66
N LEU A 36 -1.77 -8.32 1.26
CA LEU A 36 -1.10 -9.50 1.77
C LEU A 36 0.03 -9.94 0.84
N SER A 37 1.07 -10.57 1.39
CA SER A 37 2.16 -11.19 0.63
C SER A 37 1.67 -12.32 -0.28
N ASN A 38 2.60 -12.89 -1.05
CA ASN A 38 2.37 -14.17 -1.74
C ASN A 38 1.73 -15.21 -0.82
N ASN A 39 0.79 -15.98 -1.38
CA ASN A 39 -0.02 -16.98 -0.69
C ASN A 39 -0.79 -16.43 0.52
N ASP A 40 -1.09 -15.13 0.53
CA ASP A 40 -1.82 -14.45 1.61
C ASP A 40 -1.19 -14.67 3.00
N GLY A 41 0.15 -14.72 3.06
CA GLY A 41 0.89 -15.05 4.26
C GLY A 41 0.77 -13.97 5.35
N CYS A 42 1.25 -12.76 5.07
CA CYS A 42 1.25 -11.66 6.02
C CYS A 42 0.93 -10.31 5.38
N VAL A 43 0.57 -9.33 6.19
CA VAL A 43 0.29 -7.97 5.73
C VAL A 43 1.58 -7.25 5.32
N ILE A 44 1.66 -6.82 4.06
CA ILE A 44 2.83 -6.12 3.50
C ILE A 44 2.55 -4.65 3.15
N ALA A 45 1.28 -4.25 3.03
CA ALA A 45 0.89 -2.85 2.92
C ALA A 45 -0.45 -2.59 3.60
N ARG A 46 -0.65 -1.33 4.01
CA ARG A 46 -1.82 -0.88 4.78
C ARG A 46 -2.17 0.54 4.37
N SER A 47 -3.43 0.81 4.09
CA SER A 47 -3.94 2.18 3.95
C SER A 47 -3.89 2.92 5.29
N TYR A 48 -3.94 4.26 5.26
CA TYR A 48 -3.79 5.08 6.47
C TYR A 48 -4.83 4.76 7.55
N ASP A 49 -6.07 4.48 7.13
CA ASP A 49 -7.23 4.12 7.92
C ASP A 49 -7.17 2.68 8.48
N ALA A 50 -6.35 1.80 7.89
CA ALA A 50 -6.09 0.46 8.41
C ALA A 50 -4.92 0.40 9.44
N LYS A 51 -3.99 1.36 9.39
CA LYS A 51 -2.78 1.38 10.24
C LYS A 51 -3.06 1.32 11.76
N PRO A 52 -4.11 1.95 12.32
CA PRO A 52 -4.37 1.87 13.75
C PRO A 52 -4.77 0.47 14.25
N PHE A 53 -5.28 -0.38 13.37
CA PHE A 53 -5.89 -1.66 13.75
C PHE A 53 -4.99 -2.86 13.45
N ILE A 54 -4.13 -2.75 12.44
CA ILE A 54 -3.32 -3.86 11.90
C ILE A 54 -1.87 -3.43 11.79
N LYS A 55 -0.93 -4.21 12.32
CA LYS A 55 0.52 -3.96 12.20
C LYS A 55 1.08 -4.52 10.90
N MET A 56 2.22 -4.00 10.47
CA MET A 56 2.95 -4.57 9.33
C MET A 56 3.48 -5.95 9.70
N GLY A 57 3.45 -6.89 8.76
CA GLY A 57 3.94 -8.25 8.96
C GLY A 57 3.04 -9.16 9.79
N GLU A 58 1.86 -8.70 10.25
CA GLU A 58 0.93 -9.59 10.95
C GLU A 58 0.48 -10.72 10.01
N PRO A 59 0.59 -12.00 10.44
CA PRO A 59 0.13 -13.13 9.64
C PRO A 59 -1.38 -13.08 9.43
N TYR A 60 -1.83 -13.21 8.17
CA TYR A 60 -3.24 -13.03 7.82
C TYR A 60 -4.16 -13.98 8.61
N PHE A 61 -3.75 -15.24 8.77
CA PHE A 61 -4.53 -16.25 9.48
C PHE A 61 -4.84 -15.87 10.94
N GLN A 62 -3.99 -15.06 11.58
CA GLN A 62 -4.19 -14.62 12.96
C GLN A 62 -5.13 -13.42 13.06
N ILE A 63 -5.25 -12.61 12.00
CA ILE A 63 -5.95 -11.31 12.04
C ILE A 63 -7.27 -11.27 11.29
N LYS A 64 -7.72 -12.37 10.67
CA LYS A 64 -8.99 -12.44 9.92
C LYS A 64 -10.18 -11.85 10.70
N HIS A 65 -10.25 -12.13 12.01
CA HIS A 65 -11.31 -11.62 12.88
C HIS A 65 -11.23 -10.10 13.07
N LYS A 66 -10.03 -9.54 13.29
CA LYS A 66 -9.81 -8.09 13.42
C LYS A 66 -10.20 -7.35 12.14
N LEU A 67 -9.80 -7.91 10.98
CA LEU A 67 -10.13 -7.33 9.67
C LEU A 67 -11.64 -7.24 9.49
N LYS A 68 -12.37 -8.33 9.78
CA LYS A 68 -13.85 -8.35 9.71
C LYS A 68 -14.48 -7.36 10.70
N GLN A 69 -14.00 -7.31 11.94
CA GLN A 69 -14.52 -6.41 12.98
C GLN A 69 -14.41 -4.93 12.60
N HIS A 70 -13.32 -4.55 11.92
CA HIS A 70 -13.06 -3.16 11.54
C HIS A 70 -13.47 -2.83 10.08
N GLY A 71 -14.11 -3.77 9.37
CA GLY A 71 -14.48 -3.58 7.97
C GLY A 71 -13.29 -3.38 7.03
N ILE A 72 -12.12 -3.93 7.39
CA ILE A 72 -10.88 -3.82 6.62
C ILE A 72 -10.87 -4.92 5.56
N VAL A 73 -10.65 -4.53 4.31
CA VAL A 73 -10.63 -5.46 3.17
C VAL A 73 -9.19 -5.90 2.87
N PRO A 74 -8.90 -7.21 2.95
CA PRO A 74 -7.62 -7.75 2.51
C PRO A 74 -7.62 -8.00 0.99
N PHE A 75 -6.50 -7.67 0.35
CA PHE A 75 -6.21 -8.01 -1.05
C PHE A 75 -4.96 -8.90 -1.12
N SER A 76 -5.01 -9.95 -1.93
CA SER A 76 -3.80 -10.66 -2.35
C SER A 76 -2.94 -9.73 -3.20
N SER A 77 -1.62 -9.88 -3.16
CA SER A 77 -0.72 -9.02 -3.93
C SER A 77 -0.93 -9.13 -5.45
N ASN A 78 -1.15 -7.99 -6.10
CA ASN A 78 -1.14 -7.85 -7.55
C ASN A 78 0.13 -7.12 -8.04
N TYR A 79 1.25 -7.84 -8.10
CA TYR A 79 2.53 -7.23 -8.48
C TYR A 79 2.58 -6.69 -9.92
N ALA A 80 1.77 -7.21 -10.83
CA ALA A 80 1.66 -6.67 -12.18
C ALA A 80 1.07 -5.25 -12.17
N LEU A 81 -0.02 -5.04 -11.44
CA LEU A 81 -0.60 -3.71 -11.22
C LEU A 81 0.38 -2.78 -10.51
N TYR A 82 1.04 -3.25 -9.45
CA TYR A 82 1.95 -2.42 -8.68
C TYR A 82 3.17 -1.99 -9.50
N GLY A 83 3.67 -2.86 -10.38
CA GLY A 83 4.74 -2.57 -11.33
C GLY A 83 4.34 -1.49 -12.35
N ASP A 84 3.19 -1.66 -13.01
CA ASP A 84 2.66 -0.67 -13.98
C ASP A 84 2.45 0.71 -13.31
N MET A 85 1.86 0.74 -12.11
CA MET A 85 1.69 2.00 -11.38
C MET A 85 3.02 2.63 -10.96
N SER A 86 4.03 1.81 -10.60
CA SER A 86 5.36 2.31 -10.25
C SER A 86 6.06 2.93 -11.45
N GLU A 87 5.97 2.29 -12.62
CA GLU A 87 6.55 2.81 -13.86
C GLU A 87 5.93 4.16 -14.25
N ARG A 88 4.61 4.29 -14.09
CA ARG A 88 3.91 5.57 -14.32
C ARG A 88 4.31 6.68 -13.37
N VAL A 89 4.61 6.38 -12.11
CA VAL A 89 5.13 7.38 -11.16
C VAL A 89 6.54 7.79 -11.57
N MET A 90 7.40 6.82 -11.88
CA MET A 90 8.79 7.08 -12.24
C MET A 90 8.94 7.83 -13.58
N SER A 91 7.99 7.70 -14.51
CA SER A 91 8.03 8.45 -15.78
C SER A 91 7.68 9.93 -15.65
N LEU A 92 7.17 10.36 -14.49
CA LEU A 92 6.83 11.75 -14.19
C LEU A 92 7.87 12.48 -13.34
N ILE A 93 8.84 11.75 -12.79
CA ILE A 93 9.90 12.24 -11.89
C ILE A 93 11.20 12.39 -12.68
#